data_AF-N9LJR9-F1
#
_entry.id   AF-N9LJR9-F1
#
_cell.length_a   1.000
_cell.length_b   1.000
_cell.length_c   1.000
_cell.angle_alpha   90.00
_cell.angle_beta   90.00
_cell.angle_gamma   90.00
#
_symmetry.space_group_name_H-M   'P 1'
#
loop_
_entity.id
_entity.type
_entity.pdbx_description
1 polymer ?
#
loop_
_entity_poly.entity_id
_entity_poly.type
_entity_poly.pdbx_seq_one_letter_code
_entity_poly.pdbx_strand_id
1 'polypeptide(L)'
;MAENPKHVTVRLRVPPELRDKISKSSEQYNRSMNADMVARLEQSFEAQISHEFEMHMMEIMLKEQQDKINSLIQSVDNLTKIVQGGI
;
A
#
# COMPACT_ATOMS: atom_id res chain seq x y z
N MET A 1 14.42 23.45 -32.92
CA MET A 1 13.76 22.28 -32.29
C MET A 1 14.69 21.73 -31.21
N ALA A 2 14.28 21.73 -29.94
CA ALA A 2 15.01 21.00 -28.91
C ALA A 2 14.62 19.52 -29.03
N GLU A 3 15.54 18.65 -29.43
CA GLU A 3 15.34 17.21 -29.32
C GLU A 3 15.10 16.87 -27.85
N ASN A 4 13.89 16.46 -27.52
CA ASN A 4 13.61 15.86 -26.22
C ASN A 4 14.12 14.42 -26.30
N PRO A 5 15.24 14.04 -25.65
CA PRO A 5 15.69 12.66 -25.72
C PRO A 5 14.62 11.79 -25.06
N LYS A 6 13.99 10.90 -25.84
CA LYS A 6 12.92 10.02 -25.35
C LYS A 6 13.31 9.18 -24.12
N HIS A 7 14.62 9.03 -23.87
CA HIS A 7 15.15 8.34 -22.69
C HIS A 7 16.45 9.01 -22.20
N VAL A 8 16.58 9.17 -20.89
CA VAL A 8 17.81 9.59 -20.21
C VAL A 8 18.49 8.36 -19.63
N THR A 9 19.78 8.16 -19.92
CA THR A 9 20.55 7.02 -19.38
C THR A 9 21.16 7.38 -18.03
N VAL A 10 20.77 6.67 -16.98
CA VAL A 10 21.35 6.82 -15.63
C VAL A 10 22.33 5.68 -15.36
N ARG A 11 23.57 6.01 -14.99
CA ARG A 11 24.58 5.03 -14.55
C ARG A 11 24.55 4.90 -13.03
N LEU A 12 24.06 3.75 -12.55
CA LEU A 12 24.00 3.45 -11.12
C LEU A 12 25.21 2.61 -10.69
N ARG A 13 25.75 2.92 -9.51
CA ARG A 13 26.71 2.05 -8.81
C ARG A 13 25.91 1.15 -7.87
N VAL A 14 25.88 -0.14 -8.17
CA VAL A 14 25.17 -1.13 -7.36
C VAL A 14 26.14 -2.16 -6.80
N PRO A 15 25.97 -2.61 -5.54
CA PRO A 15 26.74 -3.73 -5.00
C PRO A 15 26.54 -5.01 -5.83
N PRO A 16 27.53 -5.92 -5.86
CA PRO A 16 27.44 -7.16 -6.64
C PRO A 16 26.24 -8.02 -6.24
N GLU A 17 25.97 -8.13 -4.93
CA GLU A 17 24.82 -8.89 -4.42
C GLU A 17 23.48 -8.34 -4.93
N LEU A 18 23.36 -7.02 -5.06
CA LEU A 18 22.15 -6.38 -5.56
C LEU A 18 21.98 -6.60 -7.06
N ARG A 19 23.09 -6.56 -7.81
CA ARG A 19 23.09 -6.88 -9.25
C ARG A 19 22.60 -8.31 -9.49
N ASP A 20 23.05 -9.28 -8.69
CA ASP A 20 22.65 -10.68 -8.81
C ASP A 20 21.15 -10.88 -8.54
N LYS A 21 20.61 -10.15 -7.54
CA LYS A 21 19.16 -10.12 -7.27
C LYS A 21 18.37 -9.59 -8.47
N ILE A 22 18.86 -8.51 -9.09
CA ILE A 22 18.21 -7.93 -10.29
C ILE A 22 18.30 -8.91 -11.47
N SER A 23 19.42 -9.61 -11.66
CA SER A 23 19.56 -10.61 -12.74
C SER A 23 18.52 -11.72 -12.59
N LYS A 24 18.45 -12.34 -11.40
CA LYS A 24 17.48 -13.41 -11.09
C LYS A 24 16.04 -12.94 -11.26
N SER A 25 15.72 -11.73 -10.81
CA SER A 25 14.40 -11.12 -11.01
C SER A 25 14.08 -10.97 -12.50
N SER A 26 15.01 -10.41 -13.28
CA SER A 26 14.80 -10.17 -14.69
C SER A 26 14.55 -11.45 -15.49
N GLU A 27 15.25 -12.54 -15.13
CA GLU A 27 15.03 -13.88 -15.67
C GLU A 27 13.65 -14.42 -15.29
N GLN A 28 13.25 -14.31 -14.02
CA GLN A 28 11.93 -14.75 -13.55
C GLN A 28 10.78 -14.04 -14.28
N TYR A 29 10.91 -12.75 -14.56
CA TYR A 29 9.90 -11.95 -15.24
C TYR A 29 10.09 -11.87 -16.76
N ASN A 30 10.99 -12.67 -17.35
CA ASN A 30 11.30 -12.70 -18.79
C ASN A 30 11.53 -11.30 -19.39
N ARG A 31 12.29 -10.44 -18.70
CA ARG A 31 12.59 -9.07 -19.11
C ARG A 31 14.08 -8.77 -19.00
N SER A 32 14.55 -7.71 -19.67
CA SER A 32 15.94 -7.28 -19.52
C SER A 32 16.19 -6.72 -18.11
N MET A 33 17.44 -6.80 -17.63
CA MET A 33 17.80 -6.19 -16.34
C MET A 33 17.43 -4.70 -16.27
N ASN A 34 17.60 -3.96 -17.37
CA ASN A 34 17.23 -2.54 -17.42
C ASN A 34 15.71 -2.35 -17.31
N ALA A 35 14.92 -3.18 -18.00
CA ALA A 35 13.46 -3.15 -17.87
C ALA A 35 13.01 -3.54 -16.45
N ASP A 36 13.70 -4.48 -15.80
CA ASP A 36 13.44 -4.86 -14.40
C ASP A 36 13.70 -3.71 -13.43
N MET A 37 14.83 -3.01 -13.60
CA MET A 37 15.17 -1.83 -12.82
C MET A 37 14.15 -0.70 -13.00
N VAL A 38 13.78 -0.39 -14.25
CA VAL A 38 12.79 0.67 -14.54
C VAL A 38 11.45 0.34 -13.89
N ALA A 39 10.93 -0.87 -14.08
CA ALA A 39 9.65 -1.26 -13.52
C ALA A 39 9.64 -1.22 -11.99
N ARG A 40 10.73 -1.62 -11.32
CA ARG A 40 10.85 -1.52 -9.86
C ARG A 40 10.90 -0.06 -9.39
N LEU A 41 11.57 0.81 -10.14
CA LEU A 41 11.59 2.24 -9.85
C LEU A 41 10.18 2.84 -10.02
N GLU A 42 9.49 2.55 -11.12
CA GLU A 42 8.11 3.00 -11.36
C GLU A 42 7.17 2.55 -10.22
N GLN A 43 7.22 1.27 -9.86
CA GLN A 43 6.45 0.74 -8.72
C GLN A 43 6.75 1.46 -7.40
N SER A 44 8.00 1.87 -7.16
CA SER A 44 8.37 2.60 -5.94
C SER A 44 7.74 3.99 -5.86
N PHE A 45 7.41 4.61 -7.00
CA PHE A 45 6.69 5.87 -7.07
C PHE A 45 5.17 5.69 -7.05
N GLU A 46 4.64 4.61 -7.63
CA GLU A 46 3.21 4.27 -7.57
C GLU A 46 2.75 3.96 -6.14
N ALA A 47 3.57 3.23 -5.37
CA ALA A 47 3.25 2.83 -3.99
C ALA A 47 3.05 4.03 -3.04
N GLN A 48 3.60 5.21 -3.35
CA GLN A 48 3.40 6.40 -2.52
C GLN A 48 1.98 6.97 -2.65
N ILE A 49 1.37 6.85 -3.84
CA ILE A 49 0.00 7.34 -4.07
C ILE A 49 -1.03 6.36 -3.48
N SER A 50 -0.77 5.04 -3.52
CA SER A 50 -1.70 4.06 -2.95
C SER A 50 -1.71 4.08 -1.43
N HIS A 51 -0.58 4.34 -0.77
CA HIS A 51 -0.52 4.25 0.69
C HIS A 51 -1.38 5.30 1.39
N GLU A 52 -1.35 6.56 0.93
CA GLU A 52 -2.18 7.63 1.51
C GLU A 52 -3.69 7.37 1.28
N PHE A 53 -4.04 6.90 0.07
CA PHE A 53 -5.41 6.52 -0.25
C PHE A 53 -5.89 5.31 0.57
N GLU A 54 -5.06 4.27 0.71
CA GLU A 54 -5.33 3.09 1.54
C GLU A 54 -5.52 3.47 3.01
N MET A 55 -4.66 4.34 3.54
CA MET A 55 -4.79 4.84 4.91
C MET A 55 -6.10 5.60 5.11
N HIS A 56 -6.47 6.47 4.17
CA HIS A 56 -7.73 7.22 4.27
C HIS A 56 -8.95 6.30 4.20
N MET A 57 -8.95 5.31 3.30
CA MET A 57 -10.01 4.30 3.24
C MET A 57 -10.08 3.48 4.53
N MET A 58 -8.94 3.12 5.11
CA MET A 58 -8.87 2.42 6.39
C MET A 58 -9.42 3.29 7.52
N GLU A 59 -9.13 4.59 7.55
CA GLU A 59 -9.67 5.55 8.53
C GLU A 59 -11.20 5.61 8.46
N ILE A 60 -11.79 5.69 7.26
CA ILE A 60 -13.24 5.67 7.06
C ILE A 60 -13.84 4.37 7.60
N MET A 61 -13.27 3.21 7.25
CA MET A 61 -13.77 1.93 7.73
C MET A 61 -13.68 1.79 9.25
N LEU A 62 -12.59 2.27 9.87
CA LEU A 62 -12.42 2.26 11.33
C LEU A 62 -13.47 3.14 12.01
N LYS A 63 -13.79 4.30 11.44
CA LYS A 63 -14.85 5.18 11.95
C LYS A 63 -16.22 4.52 11.90
N GLU A 64 -16.56 3.87 10.78
CA GLU A 64 -17.81 3.11 10.67
C GLU A 64 -17.89 1.95 11.67
N GLN A 65 -16.76 1.27 11.93
CA GLN A 65 -16.70 0.24 12.96
C GLN A 65 -16.90 0.81 14.36
N GLN A 66 -16.31 1.98 14.66
CA GLN A 66 -16.49 2.65 15.94
C GLN A 66 -17.96 3.00 16.20
N ASP A 67 -18.69 3.47 15.18
CA ASP A 67 -20.12 3.78 15.30
C ASP A 67 -20.95 2.51 15.58
N LYS A 68 -20.62 1.39 14.93
CA LYS A 68 -21.25 0.09 15.22
C LYS A 68 -20.97 -0.38 16.64
N ILE A 69 -19.73 -0.22 17.12
CA ILE A 69 -19.37 -0.56 18.51
C ILE A 69 -20.17 0.29 19.50
N ASN A 70 -20.29 1.59 19.25
CA ASN A 70 -21.06 2.50 20.12
C ASN A 70 -22.54 2.08 20.18
N SER A 71 -23.13 1.70 19.04
CA SER A 71 -24.50 1.18 18.99
C SER A 71 -24.67 -0.15 19.73
N LEU A 72 -23.69 -1.05 19.62
CA LEU A 72 -23.65 -2.30 20.37
C LEU A 72 -23.59 -2.06 21.88
N ILE A 73 -22.73 -1.14 22.35
CA ILE A 73 -22.63 -0.76 23.77
C ILE A 73 -23.98 -0.27 24.28
N GLN A 74 -24.63 0.65 23.54
CA GLN A 74 -25.96 1.14 23.91
C GLN A 74 -27.01 0.02 23.98
N SER A 75 -26.96 -0.94 23.06
CA SER A 75 -27.88 -2.07 23.04
C SER A 75 -27.68 -2.97 24.28
N VAL A 76 -26.43 -3.23 24.67
CA VAL A 76 -26.09 -4.00 25.87
C VAL A 76 -26.52 -3.26 27.14
N ASP A 77 -26.31 -1.94 27.21
CA ASP A 77 -26.74 -1.12 28.35
C ASP A 77 -28.26 -1.17 28.55
N ASN A 78 -29.02 -1.09 27.46
CA ASN A 78 -30.48 -1.18 27.49
C ASN A 78 -30.95 -2.54 28.01
N LEU A 79 -30.34 -3.64 27.54
CA LEU A 79 -30.66 -4.98 28.03
C LEU A 79 -30.32 -5.16 29.51
N THR A 80 -29.18 -4.62 29.94
CA THR A 80 -28.74 -4.69 31.35
C THR A 80 -29.72 -3.97 32.26
N LYS A 81 -30.21 -2.79 31.85
CA LYS A 81 -31.25 -2.05 32.60
C LYS A 81 -32.56 -2.82 32.70
N ILE A 82 -32.98 -3.51 31.64
CA ILE A 82 -34.19 -4.35 31.67
C ILE A 82 -34.02 -5.51 32.66
N VAL A 83 -32.87 -6.17 32.66
CA VAL A 83 -32.59 -7.28 33.58
C VAL A 83 -32.45 -6.82 35.03
N GLN A 84 -31.87 -5.64 35.27
CA GLN A 84 -31.72 -5.07 36.62
C GLN A 84 -32.99 -4.43 37.18
N GLY A 85 -33.88 -3.93 36.32
CA GLY A 85 -35.15 -3.30 36.70
C GLY A 85 -36.34 -4.28 36.83
N GLY A 86 -36.12 -5.57 36.54
CA GLY A 86 -37.13 -6.62 36.67
C GLY A 86 -37.02 -7.40 37.98
N ILE A 87 -37.25 -6.74 39.12
CA ILE A 87 -37.66 -7.33 40.41
C ILE A 87 -38.61 -6.34 41.10
#